data_AF-A0A529SJC7-F1
#
_entry.id   AF-A0A529SJC7-F1
#
_cell.length_a   1.000
_cell.length_b   1.000
_cell.length_c   1.000
_cell.angle_alpha   90.00
_cell.angle_beta   90.00
_cell.angle_gamma   90.00
#
_symmetry.space_group_name_H-M   'P 1'
#
loop_
_entity.id
_entity.type
_entity.pdbx_description
1 polymer ?
#
loop_
_entity_poly.entity_id
_entity_poly.type
_entity_poly.pdbx_seq_one_letter_code
_entity_poly.pdbx_strand_id
1 'polypeptide(L)'
;LGSGASLCAMKAGVSHATTMGFSTLDGLIMSTRCGAIDPGILLHLLQDRKLSSDELAELLYQRSGLLGVSGISGNMQTLLASKDPAAMRAVDLFVYRVGREIGSLAAAIG
;
A
#
# COMPACT_ATOMS: atom_id res chain seq x y z
N LEU A 1 7.73 10.01 -1.46
CA LEU A 1 6.94 8.83 -1.89
C LEU A 1 5.73 9.34 -2.65
N GLY A 2 5.54 8.93 -3.91
CA GLY A 2 4.50 9.45 -4.81
C GLY A 2 3.20 8.64 -4.77
N SER A 3 2.35 8.79 -5.80
CA SER A 3 1.10 8.02 -5.94
C SER A 3 1.33 6.52 -6.12
N GLY A 4 2.50 6.16 -6.66
CA GLY A 4 3.14 4.87 -6.47
C GLY A 4 4.38 5.03 -5.62
N ALA A 5 4.60 4.08 -4.72
CA ALA A 5 5.70 4.13 -3.77
C ALA A 5 6.31 2.74 -3.59
N SER A 6 7.63 2.68 -3.63
CA SER A 6 8.41 1.53 -3.22
C SER A 6 9.64 2.00 -2.47
N LEU A 7 10.23 1.09 -1.70
CA LEU A 7 11.52 1.28 -1.04
C LEU A 7 12.51 0.27 -1.60
N CYS A 8 13.79 0.62 -1.54
CA CYS A 8 14.90 -0.20 -2.01
C CYS A 8 16.02 -0.18 -0.97
N ALA A 9 16.51 -1.35 -0.56
CA ALA A 9 17.70 -1.50 0.25
C ALA A 9 18.92 -1.55 -0.67
N MET A 10 19.78 -0.54 -0.55
CA MET A 10 21.00 -0.44 -1.35
C MET A 10 22.24 -0.63 -0.47
N LYS A 11 23.18 -1.48 -0.91
CA LYS A 11 24.47 -1.70 -0.27
C LYS A 11 25.58 -1.55 -1.32
N ALA A 12 26.53 -0.66 -1.08
CA ALA A 12 27.62 -0.36 -2.01
C ALA A 12 27.15 -0.06 -3.45
N GLY A 13 26.03 0.64 -3.60
CA GLY A 13 25.45 0.98 -4.90
C GLY A 13 24.63 -0.14 -5.57
N VAL A 14 24.54 -1.32 -4.96
CA VAL A 14 23.77 -2.46 -5.47
C VAL A 14 22.44 -2.58 -4.73
N SER A 15 21.35 -2.83 -5.46
CA SER A 15 20.03 -3.13 -4.89
C SER A 15 20.00 -4.57 -4.38
N HIS A 16 19.70 -4.77 -3.10
CA HIS A 16 19.62 -6.09 -2.45
C HIS A 16 18.19 -6.51 -2.10
N ALA A 17 17.30 -5.56 -1.86
CA ALA A 17 15.89 -5.83 -1.55
C ALA A 17 15.00 -4.66 -1.99
N THR A 18 13.75 -4.93 -2.34
CA THR A 18 12.76 -3.91 -2.72
C THR A 18 11.39 -4.32 -2.22
N THR A 19 10.51 -3.35 -1.96
CA THR A 19 9.16 -3.64 -1.45
C THR A 19 8.18 -4.04 -2.52
N MET A 20 8.43 -3.72 -3.80
CA MET A 20 7.57 -4.18 -4.90
C MET A 20 7.97 -5.60 -5.32
N GLY A 21 6.96 -6.42 -5.60
CA GLY A 21 7.15 -7.79 -6.08
C GLY A 21 7.01 -7.91 -7.59
N PHE A 22 6.37 -9.00 -8.03
CA PHE A 22 6.07 -9.25 -9.45
C PHE A 22 5.23 -8.14 -10.10
N SER A 23 4.30 -7.56 -9.34
CA SER A 23 3.45 -6.45 -9.79
C SER A 23 3.66 -5.21 -8.93
N THR A 24 3.02 -4.11 -9.34
CA THR A 24 3.08 -2.85 -8.60
C THR A 24 2.08 -2.76 -7.43
N LEU A 25 1.38 -3.85 -7.10
CA LEU A 25 0.46 -3.92 -5.96
C LEU A 25 1.17 -4.17 -4.63
N ASP A 26 2.28 -4.91 -4.64
CA ASP A 26 2.93 -5.37 -3.42
C ASP A 26 3.73 -4.27 -2.71
N GLY A 27 3.94 -4.45 -1.41
CA GLY A 27 4.72 -3.55 -0.57
C GLY A 27 3.89 -2.46 0.11
N LEU A 28 4.23 -1.20 -0.18
CA LEU A 28 3.65 -0.05 0.51
C LEU A 28 2.18 0.17 0.12
N ILE A 29 1.42 0.71 1.08
CA ILE A 29 0.13 1.33 0.79
C ILE A 29 0.39 2.55 -0.09
N MET A 30 -0.39 2.72 -1.16
CA MET A 30 -0.22 3.83 -2.11
C MET A 30 -1.51 4.64 -2.23
N SER A 31 -1.63 5.54 -3.22
CA SER A 31 -2.83 6.38 -3.38
C SER A 31 -4.12 5.55 -3.50
N THR A 32 -4.15 4.58 -4.40
CA THR A 32 -5.33 3.75 -4.69
C THR A 32 -5.05 2.25 -4.64
N ARG A 33 -3.77 1.86 -4.51
CA ARG A 33 -3.32 0.48 -4.47
C ARG A 33 -3.21 -0.02 -3.04
N CYS A 34 -3.62 -1.27 -2.82
CA CYS A 34 -3.71 -1.86 -1.49
C CYS A 34 -2.36 -2.01 -0.77
N GLY A 35 -1.25 -2.20 -1.48
CA GLY A 35 -0.01 -2.64 -0.86
C GLY A 35 -0.08 -4.12 -0.46
N ALA A 36 0.87 -4.57 0.35
CA ALA A 36 0.89 -5.96 0.82
C ALA A 36 -0.34 -6.28 1.70
N ILE A 37 -1.11 -7.28 1.31
CA ILE A 37 -2.30 -7.80 2.01
C ILE A 37 -2.25 -9.32 2.10
N ASP A 38 -2.99 -9.90 3.03
CA ASP A 38 -3.10 -11.34 3.19
C ASP A 38 -3.80 -11.98 1.97
N PRO A 39 -3.19 -12.94 1.25
CA PRO A 39 -3.84 -13.63 0.12
C PRO A 39 -5.17 -14.29 0.47
N GLY A 40 -5.39 -14.67 1.73
CA GLY A 40 -6.67 -15.20 2.22
C GLY A 40 -7.83 -14.24 2.03
N ILE A 41 -7.60 -12.92 2.04
CA ILE A 41 -8.66 -11.95 1.77
C ILE A 41 -9.10 -11.97 0.29
N LEU A 42 -8.18 -12.29 -0.62
CA LEU A 42 -8.50 -12.43 -2.04
C LEU A 42 -9.45 -13.62 -2.24
N LEU A 43 -9.16 -14.74 -1.56
CA LEU A 43 -10.02 -15.92 -1.59
C LEU A 43 -11.41 -15.61 -1.00
N HIS A 44 -11.46 -14.92 0.15
CA HIS A 44 -12.73 -14.50 0.75
C HIS A 44 -13.55 -13.60 -0.19
N LEU A 45 -12.90 -12.62 -0.84
CA LEU A 45 -13.59 -11.70 -1.75
C LEU A 45 -14.14 -12.42 -2.99
N LEU A 46 -13.38 -13.34 -3.58
CA LEU A 46 -13.81 -14.12 -4.75
C LEU A 46 -14.90 -15.12 -4.37
N GLN A 47 -14.72 -15.86 -3.27
CA GLN A 47 -15.53 -17.02 -2.95
C GLN A 47 -16.77 -16.68 -2.11
N ASP A 48 -16.63 -15.83 -1.10
CA ASP A 48 -17.71 -15.55 -0.15
C ASP A 48 -18.45 -14.27 -0.52
N ARG A 49 -17.74 -13.26 -1.00
CA ARG A 49 -18.34 -12.01 -1.50
C ARG A 49 -18.70 -12.05 -2.98
N LYS A 50 -18.35 -13.14 -3.68
CA LYS A 50 -18.70 -13.38 -5.08
C LYS A 50 -18.24 -12.28 -6.04
N LEU A 51 -17.14 -11.58 -5.71
CA LEU A 51 -16.54 -10.64 -6.65
C LEU A 51 -16.00 -11.43 -7.85
N SER A 52 -16.19 -10.88 -9.05
CA SER A 52 -15.45 -11.31 -10.22
C SER A 52 -13.97 -10.96 -10.10
N SER A 53 -13.13 -11.60 -10.92
CA SER A 53 -11.70 -11.26 -11.02
C SER A 53 -11.48 -9.79 -11.37
N ASP A 54 -12.34 -9.22 -12.21
CA ASP A 54 -12.21 -7.86 -12.71
C ASP A 54 -12.59 -6.84 -11.63
N GLU A 55 -13.67 -7.10 -10.89
CA GLU A 55 -14.05 -6.28 -9.73
C GLU A 55 -12.98 -6.34 -8.63
N LEU A 56 -12.39 -7.51 -8.39
CA LEU A 56 -11.29 -7.63 -7.45
C LEU A 56 -10.06 -6.84 -7.92
N ALA A 57 -9.71 -6.95 -9.21
CA ALA A 57 -8.59 -6.18 -9.76
C ALA A 57 -8.83 -4.68 -9.63
N GLU A 58 -10.01 -4.18 -9.98
CA GLU A 58 -10.38 -2.79 -9.81
C GLU A 58 -10.29 -2.36 -8.34
N LEU A 59 -10.80 -3.19 -7.43
CA LEU A 59 -10.72 -2.92 -5.99
C LEU A 59 -9.27 -2.75 -5.53
N LEU A 60 -8.39 -3.68 -5.89
CA LEU A 60 -6.99 -3.69 -5.46
C LEU A 60 -6.18 -2.54 -6.07
N TYR A 61 -6.44 -2.17 -7.34
CA TYR A 61 -5.66 -1.16 -8.06
C TYR A 61 -6.18 0.27 -7.91
N GLN A 62 -7.50 0.44 -7.84
CA GLN A 62 -8.14 1.76 -8.02
C GLN A 62 -8.95 2.22 -6.82
N ARG A 63 -9.39 1.32 -5.93
CA ARG A 63 -10.33 1.65 -4.85
C ARG A 63 -9.80 1.33 -3.45
N SER A 64 -8.52 0.97 -3.33
CA SER A 64 -7.85 0.66 -2.07
C SER A 64 -6.91 1.79 -1.65
N GLY A 65 -5.86 1.50 -0.89
CA GLY A 65 -4.82 2.45 -0.54
C GLY A 65 -5.31 3.56 0.38
N LEU A 66 -4.67 4.72 0.28
CA LEU A 66 -5.07 5.94 0.98
C LEU A 66 -6.53 6.33 0.68
N LEU A 67 -6.99 6.13 -0.56
CA LEU A 67 -8.37 6.38 -0.95
C LEU A 67 -9.34 5.47 -0.19
N GLY A 68 -9.08 4.16 -0.20
CA GLY A 68 -9.95 3.18 0.46
C GLY A 68 -9.99 3.35 1.97
N VAL A 69 -8.87 3.70 2.60
CA VAL A 69 -8.78 3.87 4.06
C VAL A 69 -9.38 5.20 4.53
N SER A 70 -9.13 6.30 3.80
CA SER A 70 -9.67 7.61 4.16
C SER A 70 -11.13 7.77 3.77
N GLY A 71 -11.58 7.14 2.67
CA GLY A 71 -12.87 7.42 2.03
C GLY A 71 -12.96 8.83 1.41
N ILE A 72 -11.85 9.57 1.38
CA ILE A 72 -11.79 10.98 0.98
C ILE A 72 -10.95 11.16 -0.28
N SER A 73 -9.67 10.73 -0.23
CA SER A 73 -8.74 10.96 -1.33
C SER A 73 -7.55 10.01 -1.28
N GLY A 74 -7.02 9.66 -2.45
CA GLY A 74 -5.70 9.03 -2.58
C GLY A 74 -4.54 10.03 -2.54
N ASN A 75 -4.81 11.34 -2.50
CA ASN A 75 -3.78 12.38 -2.52
C ASN A 75 -3.33 12.75 -1.10
N MET A 76 -2.04 12.60 -0.82
CA MET A 76 -1.46 12.86 0.51
C MET A 76 -1.61 14.32 0.95
N GLN A 77 -1.44 15.29 0.05
CA GLN A 77 -1.60 16.72 0.38
C GLN A 77 -3.04 17.03 0.80
N THR A 78 -4.02 16.47 0.10
CA THR A 78 -5.44 16.59 0.46
C THR A 78 -5.73 16.00 1.84
N LEU A 79 -5.17 14.82 2.15
CA LEU A 79 -5.38 14.17 3.44
C LEU A 79 -4.74 14.95 4.59
N LEU A 80 -3.52 15.47 4.41
CA LEU A 80 -2.82 16.28 5.41
C LEU A 80 -3.52 17.63 5.68
N ALA A 81 -4.21 18.18 4.70
CA ALA A 81 -4.98 19.42 4.85
C ALA A 81 -6.37 19.18 5.49
N SER A 82 -6.84 17.94 5.59
CA SER A 82 -8.14 17.59 6.16
C SER A 82 -8.09 17.51 7.68
N LYS A 83 -9.16 17.97 8.33
CA LYS A 83 -9.39 17.77 9.78
C LYS A 83 -10.17 16.49 10.09
N ASP A 84 -10.57 15.74 9.07
CA ASP A 84 -11.34 14.51 9.24
C ASP A 84 -10.47 13.42 9.88
N PRO A 85 -10.93 12.77 10.97
CA PRO A 85 -10.24 11.63 11.57
C PRO A 85 -9.89 10.50 10.60
N ALA A 86 -10.69 10.28 9.56
CA ALA A 86 -10.40 9.27 8.54
C ALA A 86 -9.17 9.62 7.69
N ALA A 87 -8.94 10.90 7.42
CA ALA A 87 -7.74 11.34 6.73
C ALA A 87 -6.48 11.10 7.58
N MET A 88 -6.53 11.45 8.87
CA MET A 88 -5.43 11.20 9.80
C MET A 88 -5.11 9.70 9.91
N ARG A 89 -6.13 8.84 10.07
CA ARG A 89 -5.92 7.38 10.11
C ARG A 89 -5.24 6.82 8.86
N ALA A 90 -5.61 7.33 7.67
CA ALA A 90 -4.98 6.90 6.42
C ALA A 90 -3.50 7.31 6.35
N VAL A 91 -3.18 8.53 6.78
CA VAL A 91 -1.79 9.03 6.87
C VAL A 91 -0.99 8.21 7.88
N ASP A 92 -1.53 7.98 9.08
CA ASP A 92 -0.86 7.21 10.13
C ASP A 92 -0.56 5.78 9.69
N LEU A 93 -1.53 5.12 9.04
CA LEU A 93 -1.34 3.79 8.49
C LEU A 93 -0.24 3.77 7.42
N PHE A 94 -0.20 4.77 6.54
CA PHE A 94 0.86 4.89 5.54
C PHE A 94 2.24 5.04 6.21
N VAL A 95 2.38 5.94 7.18
CA VAL A 95 3.64 6.16 7.91
C VAL A 95 4.07 4.89 8.66
N TYR A 96 3.14 4.21 9.34
CA TYR A 96 3.39 2.95 10.03
C TYR A 96 3.92 1.88 9.07
N ARG A 97 3.29 1.71 7.90
CA ARG A 97 3.71 0.72 6.90
C ARG A 97 5.07 1.06 6.31
N VAL A 98 5.34 2.32 6.00
CA VAL A 98 6.67 2.77 5.56
C VAL A 98 7.73 2.44 6.60
N GLY A 99 7.48 2.73 7.88
CA GLY A 99 8.42 2.43 8.96
C GLY A 99 8.73 0.94 9.10
N ARG A 100 7.70 0.08 8.97
CA ARG A 100 7.89 -1.38 8.99
C ARG A 100 8.72 -1.88 7.82
N GLU A 101 8.46 -1.39 6.61
CA GLU A 101 9.23 -1.80 5.44
C GLU A 101 10.68 -1.31 5.50
N ILE A 102 10.93 -0.11 6.04
CA ILE A 102 12.30 0.37 6.30
C ILE A 102 13.04 -0.59 7.23
N GLY A 103 12.41 -1.04 8.32
CA GLY A 103 13.01 -1.99 9.25
C GLY A 103 13.32 -3.35 8.60
N SER A 104 12.40 -3.87 7.80
CA SER A 104 12.59 -5.10 7.01
C SER A 104 13.78 -4.97 6.03
N LEU A 105 13.83 -3.87 5.29
CA LEU A 105 14.88 -3.60 4.32
C LEU A 105 16.25 -3.36 4.96
N ALA A 106 16.30 -2.68 6.11
CA ALA A 106 17.53 -2.53 6.87
C ALA A 106 18.07 -3.90 7.29
N ALA A 107 17.22 -4.78 7.84
CA ALA A 107 17.61 -6.14 8.18
C ALA A 107 18.13 -6.95 6.97
N ALA A 108 17.60 -6.69 5.77
CA ALA A 108 18.01 -7.39 4.55
C ALA A 108 19.45 -7.06 4.09
N ILE A 109 20.00 -5.91 4.46
CA ILE A 109 21.38 -5.50 4.09
C ILE A 109 22.40 -5.66 5.22
N GLY A 110 21.94 -6.10 6.40
CA GLY A 110 22.73 -6.26 7.63
C GLY A 110 23.13 -4.93 8.26
#